data_AF-A0A8C6T821-F1
#
_entry.id   AF-A0A8C6T821-F1
#
_cell.length_a   1.000
_cell.length_b   1.000
_cell.length_c   1.000
_cell.angle_alpha   90.00
_cell.angle_beta   90.00
_cell.angle_gamma   90.00
#
_symmetry.space_group_name_H-M   'P 1'
#
loop_
_entity.id
_entity.type
_entity.pdbx_description
1 polymer ?
#
loop_
_entity_poly.entity_id
_entity_poly.type
_entity_poly.pdbx_seq_one_letter_code
_entity_poly.pdbx_strand_id
1 'polypeptide(L)'
;MKKMRYIKRKTSVLIFAAVGVLLIHLYKDMSDHKNVGSDIEEKPPTAQTAPKVNSYVYSWPKCERNISAANISGFSTLPAHIQDFLYYRHCRHFPMLLDIPNKCGGPEDSSQVFLFLVIKSSPGNYERREVLRKTWARERQRNGLWIRRIFISGTAGSGVEKMRLNKLLQVEQKLFNDILQWDFADSFFNLTLKQILFLEWMERNCPNTRFQLNGDDDVFANTDNMVEYLHGLTDNDGGKHLFIGHLIQYVGPIRSPENKYFVPVQVHESNSYPPYCGGGGFLLSGYTASVIYDMSKSITLLPIDDVYMGMCLAKAGLKPESHMGVKTAGLYIPSSKLDGYDPCFYKEVLLVHRFLPMQMFLMWHRIQNPELDCSSSFKVL
;
A
#
# COMPACT_ATOMS: atom_id res chain seq x y z
N MET A 1 52.92 28.43 36.88
CA MET A 1 52.62 27.90 35.51
C MET A 1 53.09 26.46 35.21
N LYS A 2 53.96 25.79 36.00
CA LYS A 2 54.40 24.40 35.70
C LYS A 2 53.42 23.28 36.12
N LYS A 3 52.65 23.46 37.20
CA LYS A 3 51.68 22.44 37.70
C LYS A 3 50.48 22.20 36.74
N MET A 4 50.03 23.23 36.04
CA MET A 4 48.86 23.17 35.15
C MET A 4 49.16 22.47 33.80
N ARG A 5 50.41 22.53 33.33
CA ARG A 5 50.89 21.77 32.15
C ARG A 5 51.04 20.28 32.45
N TYR A 6 51.41 19.89 33.67
CA TYR A 6 51.56 18.50 34.08
C TYR A 6 50.21 17.75 34.17
N ILE A 7 49.18 18.42 34.68
CA ILE A 7 47.82 17.85 34.77
C ILE A 7 47.22 17.66 33.37
N LYS A 8 47.28 18.67 32.49
CA LYS A 8 46.81 18.54 31.10
C LYS A 8 47.49 17.39 30.34
N ARG A 9 48.79 17.18 30.55
CA ARG A 9 49.53 16.08 29.90
C ARG A 9 49.09 14.70 30.40
N LYS A 10 48.82 14.54 31.70
CA LYS A 10 48.26 13.28 32.26
C LYS A 10 46.84 13.01 31.78
N THR A 11 45.98 14.03 31.70
CA THR A 11 44.61 13.86 31.20
C THR A 11 44.58 13.50 29.72
N SER A 12 45.44 14.11 28.89
CA SER A 12 45.57 13.73 27.48
C SER A 12 46.08 12.30 27.30
N VAL A 13 47.08 11.86 28.08
CA VAL A 13 47.60 10.47 28.00
C VAL A 13 46.53 9.46 28.41
N LEU A 14 45.71 9.74 29.42
CA LEU A 14 44.59 8.89 29.82
C LEU A 14 43.50 8.80 28.74
N ILE A 15 43.18 9.90 28.07
CA ILE A 15 42.21 9.92 26.97
C ILE A 15 42.73 9.14 25.76
N PHE A 16 44.00 9.32 25.37
CA PHE A 16 44.59 8.56 24.27
C PHE A 16 44.68 7.06 24.59
N ALA A 17 44.96 6.69 25.85
CA ALA A 17 44.94 5.29 26.27
C ALA A 17 43.51 4.70 26.21
N ALA A 18 42.50 5.44 26.66
CA ALA A 18 41.10 5.00 26.60
C ALA A 18 40.59 4.83 25.16
N VAL A 19 40.92 5.77 24.26
CA VAL A 19 40.59 5.69 22.83
C VAL A 19 41.32 4.52 22.18
N GLY A 20 42.59 4.27 22.53
CA GLY A 20 43.36 3.12 22.06
C GLY A 20 42.72 1.79 22.45
N VAL A 21 42.29 1.64 23.70
CA VAL A 21 41.59 0.43 24.18
C VAL A 21 40.24 0.24 23.46
N LEU A 22 39.51 1.32 23.22
CA LEU A 22 38.21 1.27 22.52
C LEU A 22 38.38 0.89 21.05
N LEU A 23 39.42 1.39 20.37
CA LEU A 23 39.77 1.00 19.01
C LEU A 23 40.25 -0.45 18.92
N ILE A 24 40.99 -0.95 19.92
CA ILE A 24 41.38 -2.36 20.00
C ILE A 24 40.15 -3.26 20.19
N HIS A 25 39.19 -2.85 21.04
CA HIS A 25 37.93 -3.59 21.19
C HIS A 25 37.10 -3.60 19.91
N LEU A 26 36.95 -2.46 19.23
CA LEU A 26 36.24 -2.39 17.94
C LEU A 26 36.93 -3.19 16.84
N TYR A 27 38.27 -3.21 16.80
CA TYR A 27 39.02 -4.02 15.86
C TYR A 27 38.89 -5.52 16.14
N LYS A 28 38.86 -5.91 17.43
CA LYS A 28 38.68 -7.31 17.83
C LYS A 28 37.26 -7.80 17.51
N ASP A 29 36.24 -6.97 17.75
CA ASP A 29 34.84 -7.25 17.40
C ASP A 29 34.64 -7.39 15.87
N MET A 30 35.33 -6.55 15.08
CA MET A 30 35.36 -6.67 13.62
C MET A 30 36.16 -7.88 13.11
N SER A 31 37.15 -8.36 13.87
CA SER A 31 37.95 -9.53 13.52
C SER A 31 37.27 -10.85 13.90
N ASP A 32 36.50 -10.87 15.00
CA ASP A 32 35.73 -12.02 15.44
C ASP A 32 34.54 -12.32 14.50
N HIS A 33 34.07 -11.33 13.73
CA HIS A 33 33.10 -11.52 12.65
C HIS A 33 33.67 -12.04 11.32
N LYS A 34 35.01 -12.17 11.18
CA LYS A 34 35.64 -12.67 9.94
C LYS A 34 35.96 -14.17 9.94
N ASN A 35 35.82 -14.87 11.08
CA ASN A 35 36.16 -16.30 11.19
C ASN A 35 35.06 -17.11 11.89
N VAL A 36 33.86 -17.12 11.32
CA VAL A 36 32.89 -18.21 11.53
C VAL A 36 32.57 -18.82 10.17
N GLY A 37 33.54 -19.58 9.66
CA GLY A 37 33.27 -20.66 8.74
C GLY A 37 33.22 -21.95 9.57
N SER A 38 32.05 -22.56 9.65
CA SER A 38 31.91 -23.93 10.14
C SER A 38 30.73 -24.58 9.42
N ASP A 39 31.11 -25.51 8.55
CA ASP A 39 30.36 -26.59 7.93
C ASP A 39 28.98 -26.88 8.54
N ILE A 40 27.93 -26.53 7.80
CA ILE A 40 26.61 -27.17 7.91
C ILE A 40 26.47 -28.00 6.64
N GLU A 41 26.51 -29.32 6.80
CA GLU A 41 26.22 -30.28 5.75
C GLU A 41 24.72 -30.22 5.43
N GLU A 42 24.34 -29.33 4.51
CA GLU A 42 22.98 -29.27 3.97
C GLU A 42 22.75 -30.47 3.06
N LYS A 43 21.90 -31.40 3.50
CA LYS A 43 21.24 -32.37 2.60
C LYS A 43 20.55 -31.58 1.47
N PRO A 44 20.77 -31.94 0.19
CA PRO A 44 20.10 -31.25 -0.91
C PRO A 44 18.59 -31.38 -0.74
N PRO A 45 17.82 -30.29 -0.89
CA PRO A 45 16.37 -30.38 -0.99
C PRO A 45 16.06 -31.28 -2.17
N THR A 46 15.19 -32.27 -1.96
CA THR A 46 14.59 -33.05 -3.04
C THR A 46 14.05 -32.06 -4.07
N ALA A 47 14.56 -32.14 -5.29
CA ALA A 47 14.14 -31.31 -6.40
C ALA A 47 12.66 -31.55 -6.69
N GLN A 48 11.79 -30.81 -6.02
CA GLN A 48 10.45 -30.58 -6.50
C GLN A 48 10.60 -29.66 -7.69
N THR A 49 10.26 -30.19 -8.87
CA THR A 49 10.16 -29.44 -10.12
C THR A 49 9.42 -28.14 -9.85
N ALA A 50 10.13 -27.00 -9.96
CA ALA A 50 9.51 -25.69 -9.96
C ALA A 50 8.38 -25.70 -11.00
N PRO A 51 7.16 -25.26 -10.67
CA PRO A 51 6.11 -25.09 -11.65
C PRO A 51 6.65 -24.23 -12.78
N LYS A 52 6.37 -24.60 -14.04
CA LYS A 52 6.74 -23.79 -15.21
C LYS A 52 6.19 -22.37 -15.01
N VAL A 53 7.06 -21.42 -14.66
CA VAL A 53 6.71 -20.01 -14.56
C VAL A 53 6.56 -19.50 -15.99
N ASN A 54 5.35 -19.57 -16.53
CA ASN A 54 5.00 -18.81 -17.73
C ASN A 54 4.88 -17.34 -17.32
N SER A 55 6.01 -16.65 -17.13
CA SER A 55 6.01 -15.20 -16.99
C SER A 55 5.55 -14.62 -18.32
N TYR A 56 4.32 -14.10 -18.37
CA TYR A 56 3.80 -13.46 -19.57
C TYR A 56 4.63 -12.21 -19.86
N VAL A 57 5.45 -12.24 -20.92
CA VAL A 57 6.28 -11.09 -21.31
C VAL A 57 5.40 -10.12 -22.08
N TYR A 58 4.98 -9.06 -21.40
CA TYR A 58 4.29 -7.95 -22.04
C TYR A 58 5.23 -7.11 -22.89
N SER A 59 5.08 -7.17 -24.21
CA SER A 59 5.66 -6.18 -25.13
C SER A 59 4.59 -5.18 -25.54
N TRP A 60 4.27 -4.22 -24.66
CA TRP A 60 3.47 -3.07 -25.06
C TRP A 60 4.39 -2.03 -25.70
N PRO A 61 4.00 -1.40 -26.82
CA PRO A 61 4.69 -0.22 -27.29
C PRO A 61 4.67 0.82 -26.18
N LYS A 62 5.79 1.52 -26.00
CA LYS A 62 5.89 2.60 -25.02
C LYS A 62 4.78 3.61 -25.32
N CYS A 63 4.00 3.98 -24.30
CA CYS A 63 2.92 4.93 -24.52
C CYS A 63 3.47 6.28 -25.02
N GLU A 64 2.87 6.80 -26.08
CA GLU A 64 3.27 8.05 -26.69
C GLU A 64 2.43 9.21 -26.17
N ARG A 65 2.99 10.42 -26.22
CA ARG A 65 2.28 11.63 -25.81
C ARG A 65 1.20 11.97 -26.83
N ASN A 66 -0.06 12.06 -26.41
CA ASN A 66 -1.12 12.51 -27.31
C ASN A 66 -1.09 14.04 -27.49
N ILE A 67 -0.36 14.53 -28.49
CA ILE A 67 -0.21 15.96 -28.77
C ILE A 67 -1.54 16.68 -29.03
N SER A 68 -2.59 15.96 -29.46
CA SER A 68 -3.91 16.57 -29.70
C SER A 68 -4.57 17.08 -28.42
N ALA A 69 -4.15 16.59 -27.25
CA ALA A 69 -4.65 17.09 -25.95
C ALA A 69 -4.35 18.58 -25.75
N ALA A 70 -3.32 19.12 -26.41
CA ALA A 70 -3.00 20.55 -26.36
C ALA A 70 -4.08 21.44 -27.01
N ASN A 71 -4.95 20.87 -27.86
CA ASN A 71 -6.04 21.60 -28.52
C ASN A 71 -7.28 21.77 -27.61
N ILE A 72 -7.27 21.21 -26.40
CA ILE A 72 -8.35 21.38 -25.44
C ILE A 72 -8.44 22.86 -25.04
N SER A 73 -9.65 23.41 -25.02
CA SER A 73 -9.87 24.81 -24.63
C SER A 73 -9.35 25.09 -23.21
N GLY A 74 -8.51 26.11 -23.06
CA GLY A 74 -7.87 26.47 -21.79
C GLY A 74 -6.74 25.52 -21.34
N PHE A 75 -6.24 24.63 -22.20
CA PHE A 75 -5.18 23.68 -21.84
C PHE A 75 -3.93 24.36 -21.28
N SER A 76 -3.47 25.44 -21.93
CA SER A 76 -2.24 26.15 -21.57
C SER A 76 -2.28 26.81 -20.19
N THR A 77 -3.48 27.06 -19.64
CA THR A 77 -3.66 27.64 -18.31
C THR A 77 -3.73 26.59 -17.20
N LEU A 78 -3.76 25.29 -17.54
CA LEU A 78 -3.82 24.22 -16.56
C LEU A 78 -2.46 24.01 -15.87
N PRO A 79 -2.43 23.58 -14.60
CA PRO A 79 -1.19 23.17 -13.95
C PRO A 79 -0.47 22.05 -14.73
N ALA A 80 0.87 22.04 -14.67
CA ALA A 80 1.70 21.10 -15.45
C ALA A 80 1.32 19.61 -15.24
N HIS A 81 0.98 19.22 -14.00
CA HIS A 81 0.57 17.85 -13.70
C HIS A 81 -0.79 17.48 -14.33
N ILE A 82 -1.71 18.44 -14.50
CA ILE A 82 -2.97 18.21 -15.23
C ILE A 82 -2.71 18.11 -16.73
N GLN A 83 -1.84 18.97 -17.26
CA GLN A 83 -1.44 18.90 -18.66
C GLN A 83 -0.83 17.52 -18.98
N ASP A 84 0.09 17.05 -18.15
CA ASP A 84 0.71 15.73 -18.24
C ASP A 84 -0.35 14.62 -18.17
N PHE A 85 -1.26 14.68 -17.19
CA PHE A 85 -2.37 13.75 -17.10
C PHE A 85 -3.20 13.70 -18.39
N LEU A 86 -3.60 14.86 -18.95
CA LEU A 86 -4.38 14.91 -20.19
C LEU A 86 -3.62 14.36 -21.40
N TYR A 87 -2.31 14.61 -21.49
CA TYR A 87 -1.45 14.07 -22.55
C TYR A 87 -1.41 12.53 -22.54
N TYR A 88 -1.40 11.92 -21.36
CA TYR A 88 -1.20 10.48 -21.18
C TYR A 88 -2.46 9.75 -20.67
N ARG A 89 -3.61 10.41 -20.57
CA ARG A 89 -4.88 9.83 -20.06
C ARG A 89 -5.34 8.56 -20.79
N HIS A 90 -4.88 8.38 -22.02
CA HIS A 90 -5.18 7.23 -22.87
C HIS A 90 -4.26 6.03 -22.60
N CYS A 91 -3.11 6.23 -21.94
CA CYS A 91 -2.15 5.19 -21.61
C CYS A 91 -2.68 4.30 -20.49
N ARG A 92 -2.85 3.01 -20.78
CA ARG A 92 -3.32 2.02 -19.80
C ARG A 92 -2.34 0.88 -19.54
N HIS A 93 -1.35 0.72 -20.40
CA HIS A 93 -0.40 -0.39 -20.33
C HIS A 93 1.01 0.14 -20.14
N PHE A 94 1.73 -0.46 -19.21
CA PHE A 94 3.11 -0.11 -18.88
C PHE A 94 3.92 -1.39 -18.70
N PRO A 95 5.22 -1.39 -19.05
CA PRO A 95 6.09 -2.53 -18.79
C PRO A 95 6.09 -2.91 -17.31
N MET A 96 6.02 -4.21 -17.04
CA MET A 96 6.15 -4.75 -15.69
C MET A 96 7.63 -4.90 -15.36
N LEU A 97 8.05 -4.35 -14.22
CA LEU A 97 9.42 -4.40 -13.72
C LEU A 97 9.61 -5.53 -12.70
N LEU A 98 8.59 -5.78 -11.87
CA LEU A 98 8.55 -6.85 -10.86
C LEU A 98 7.19 -7.53 -10.93
N ASP A 99 7.20 -8.86 -10.98
CA ASP A 99 6.01 -9.71 -11.11
C ASP A 99 6.06 -10.86 -10.07
N ILE A 100 4.88 -11.38 -9.71
CA ILE A 100 4.67 -12.49 -8.75
C ILE A 100 3.48 -13.36 -9.12
N PRO A 101 3.49 -14.03 -10.29
CA PRO A 101 2.31 -14.70 -10.86
C PRO A 101 1.70 -15.77 -9.95
N ASN A 102 2.51 -16.38 -9.08
CA ASN A 102 2.07 -17.45 -8.17
C ASN A 102 1.61 -16.94 -6.79
N LYS A 103 1.39 -15.63 -6.61
CA LYS A 103 1.08 -15.06 -5.29
C LYS A 103 -0.15 -15.68 -4.62
N CYS A 104 -1.14 -16.06 -5.42
CA CYS A 104 -2.38 -16.69 -4.96
C CYS A 104 -2.37 -18.22 -5.08
N GLY A 105 -1.21 -18.86 -5.25
CA GLY A 105 -1.11 -20.29 -5.59
C GLY A 105 -1.27 -20.56 -7.08
N GLY A 106 -1.50 -19.52 -7.88
CA GLY A 106 -1.87 -19.61 -9.30
C GLY A 106 -3.37 -19.37 -9.50
N PRO A 107 -3.84 -19.35 -10.76
CA PRO A 107 -5.24 -18.98 -11.05
C PRO A 107 -6.26 -19.96 -10.45
N GLU A 108 -5.95 -21.26 -10.49
CA GLU A 108 -6.83 -22.34 -10.00
C GLU A 108 -6.97 -22.33 -8.48
N ASP A 109 -5.88 -22.05 -7.76
CA ASP A 109 -5.84 -22.02 -6.29
C ASP A 109 -6.19 -20.66 -5.69
N SER A 110 -6.45 -19.64 -6.52
CA SER A 110 -6.68 -18.28 -6.03
C SER A 110 -7.90 -18.14 -5.12
N SER A 111 -8.85 -19.08 -5.19
CA SER A 111 -10.01 -19.17 -4.27
C SER A 111 -9.63 -19.47 -2.81
N GLN A 112 -8.43 -20.01 -2.58
CA GLN A 112 -7.90 -20.25 -1.24
C GLN A 112 -7.55 -18.94 -0.52
N VAL A 113 -7.32 -17.85 -1.26
CA VAL A 113 -7.08 -16.52 -0.69
C VAL A 113 -8.43 -15.90 -0.31
N PHE A 114 -8.72 -15.89 0.99
CA PHE A 114 -9.95 -15.32 1.50
C PHE A 114 -9.91 -13.78 1.49
N LEU A 115 -8.85 -13.19 2.04
CA LEU A 115 -8.65 -11.74 2.05
C LEU A 115 -7.32 -11.39 1.41
N PHE A 116 -7.38 -10.71 0.27
CA PHE A 116 -6.21 -10.22 -0.45
C PHE A 116 -5.95 -8.74 -0.11
N LEU A 117 -4.85 -8.47 0.58
CA LEU A 117 -4.45 -7.12 0.96
C LEU A 117 -3.65 -6.50 -0.17
N VAL A 118 -4.23 -5.51 -0.84
CA VAL A 118 -3.65 -4.79 -1.97
C VAL A 118 -3.31 -3.39 -1.51
N ILE A 119 -2.01 -3.14 -1.32
CA ILE A 119 -1.51 -1.96 -0.62
C ILE A 119 -0.75 -1.06 -1.59
N LYS A 120 -1.28 0.15 -1.81
CA LYS A 120 -0.63 1.19 -2.60
C LYS A 120 0.59 1.72 -1.84
N SER A 121 1.79 1.56 -2.41
CA SER A 121 3.04 2.04 -1.79
C SER A 121 4.00 2.61 -2.82
N SER A 122 4.69 3.69 -2.47
CA SER A 122 5.71 4.30 -3.33
C SER A 122 7.08 3.63 -3.15
N PRO A 123 7.98 3.64 -4.14
CA PRO A 123 9.28 2.95 -4.06
C PRO A 123 10.10 3.30 -2.80
N GLY A 124 10.09 4.57 -2.39
CA GLY A 124 10.81 5.05 -1.20
C GLY A 124 10.24 4.60 0.15
N ASN A 125 9.03 4.04 0.21
CA ASN A 125 8.31 3.72 1.46
C ASN A 125 8.70 2.35 2.06
N TYR A 126 9.98 1.98 2.03
CA TYR A 126 10.45 0.71 2.57
C TYR A 126 10.04 0.51 4.04
N GLU A 127 10.24 1.53 4.89
CA GLU A 127 9.91 1.45 6.32
C GLU A 127 8.41 1.18 6.54
N ARG A 128 7.52 1.83 5.78
CA ARG A 128 6.08 1.58 5.85
C ARG A 128 5.79 0.13 5.51
N ARG A 129 6.26 -0.35 4.35
CA ARG A 129 6.06 -1.74 3.92
C ARG A 129 6.56 -2.72 4.97
N GLU A 130 7.76 -2.51 5.50
CA GLU A 130 8.37 -3.38 6.51
C GLU A 130 7.56 -3.45 7.81
N VAL A 131 7.05 -2.32 8.31
CA VAL A 131 6.14 -2.32 9.47
C VAL A 131 4.85 -3.08 9.14
N LEU A 132 4.30 -2.89 7.95
CA LEU A 132 3.09 -3.59 7.52
C LEU A 132 3.30 -5.11 7.47
N ARG A 133 4.46 -5.59 7.02
CA ARG A 133 4.81 -7.03 7.04
C ARG A 133 4.77 -7.63 8.45
N LYS A 134 5.15 -6.83 9.46
CA LYS A 134 5.25 -7.23 10.88
C LYS A 134 3.96 -7.01 11.67
N THR A 135 2.97 -6.35 11.08
CA THR A 135 1.74 -5.94 11.78
C THR A 135 0.51 -6.47 11.04
N TRP A 136 -0.46 -5.62 10.75
CA TRP A 136 -1.76 -6.03 10.22
C TRP A 136 -1.67 -6.74 8.88
N ALA A 137 -0.71 -6.34 8.04
CA ALA A 137 -0.56 -6.92 6.71
C ALA A 137 0.18 -8.25 6.71
N ARG A 138 0.59 -8.79 7.86
CA ARG A 138 1.25 -10.10 7.98
C ARG A 138 0.40 -11.20 7.34
N GLU A 139 1.00 -11.95 6.41
CA GLU A 139 0.36 -13.11 5.82
C GLU A 139 0.18 -14.20 6.87
N ARG A 140 -1.04 -14.68 7.03
CA ARG A 140 -1.42 -15.68 8.03
C ARG A 140 -2.80 -16.24 7.73
N GLN A 141 -3.16 -17.31 8.43
CA GLN A 141 -4.55 -17.70 8.54
C GLN A 141 -5.19 -17.08 9.78
N ARG A 142 -6.44 -16.63 9.64
CA ARG A 142 -7.32 -16.24 10.76
C ARG A 142 -8.58 -17.10 10.65
N ASN A 143 -8.89 -17.88 11.68
CA ASN A 143 -10.01 -18.83 11.68
C ASN A 143 -10.00 -19.78 10.45
N GLY A 144 -8.82 -20.25 10.06
CA GLY A 144 -8.63 -21.11 8.87
C GLY A 144 -8.64 -20.38 7.52
N LEU A 145 -8.93 -19.08 7.48
CA LEU A 145 -9.05 -18.28 6.26
C LEU A 145 -7.74 -17.57 5.96
N TRP A 146 -7.20 -17.73 4.75
CA TRP A 146 -5.92 -17.13 4.35
C TRP A 146 -6.02 -15.63 4.08
N ILE A 147 -5.08 -14.89 4.67
CA ILE A 147 -4.79 -13.49 4.36
C ILE A 147 -3.46 -13.44 3.60
N ARG A 148 -3.47 -12.89 2.38
CA ARG A 148 -2.26 -12.68 1.55
C ARG A 148 -2.06 -11.20 1.30
N ARG A 149 -0.82 -10.77 1.07
CA ARG A 149 -0.49 -9.34 0.90
C ARG A 149 0.28 -9.10 -0.39
N ILE A 150 -0.01 -7.99 -1.04
CA ILE A 150 0.78 -7.44 -2.14
C ILE A 150 0.94 -5.93 -1.99
N PHE A 151 2.12 -5.42 -2.33
CA PHE A 151 2.37 -4.00 -2.52
C PHE A 151 2.36 -3.69 -4.01
N ILE A 152 1.63 -2.66 -4.40
CA ILE A 152 1.58 -2.18 -5.80
C ILE A 152 2.29 -0.85 -5.92
N SER A 153 3.22 -0.75 -6.87
CA SER A 153 4.13 0.39 -7.02
C SER A 153 4.39 0.76 -8.48
N GLY A 154 4.70 2.02 -8.71
CA GLY A 154 5.29 2.50 -9.97
C GLY A 154 6.80 2.71 -9.83
N THR A 155 7.32 3.70 -10.53
CA THR A 155 8.70 4.21 -10.39
C THR A 155 8.70 5.62 -9.85
N ALA A 156 9.74 6.01 -9.13
CA ALA A 156 9.86 7.34 -8.55
C ALA A 156 11.26 7.93 -8.80
N GLY A 157 11.37 9.25 -8.70
CA GLY A 157 12.62 9.98 -8.97
C GLY A 157 12.98 10.03 -10.45
N SER A 158 14.18 10.52 -10.74
CA SER A 158 14.73 10.62 -12.11
C SER A 158 16.21 10.23 -12.14
N GLY A 159 16.73 9.89 -13.32
CA GLY A 159 18.14 9.53 -13.51
C GLY A 159 18.66 8.49 -12.51
N VAL A 160 19.71 8.86 -11.77
CA VAL A 160 20.37 8.01 -10.76
C VAL A 160 19.43 7.63 -9.62
N GLU A 161 18.54 8.53 -9.20
CA GLU A 161 17.61 8.26 -8.10
C GLU A 161 16.60 7.17 -8.49
N LYS A 162 16.02 7.25 -9.69
CA LYS A 162 15.11 6.22 -10.22
C LYS A 162 15.81 4.86 -10.29
N MET A 163 17.04 4.84 -10.78
CA MET A 163 17.85 3.61 -10.84
C MET A 163 18.08 3.02 -9.44
N ARG A 164 18.43 3.86 -8.46
CA ARG A 164 18.64 3.44 -7.07
C ARG A 164 17.36 2.88 -6.44
N LEU A 165 16.23 3.56 -6.57
CA LEU A 165 14.95 3.13 -6.00
C LEU A 165 14.47 1.81 -6.62
N ASN A 166 14.58 1.66 -7.95
CA ASN A 166 14.26 0.40 -8.62
C ASN A 166 15.18 -0.74 -8.17
N LYS A 167 16.47 -0.46 -7.94
CA LYS A 167 17.40 -1.47 -7.41
C LYS A 167 17.05 -1.89 -5.98
N LEU A 168 16.65 -0.94 -5.13
CA LEU A 168 16.22 -1.24 -3.76
C LEU A 168 14.95 -2.11 -3.76
N LEU A 169 13.96 -1.79 -4.60
CA LEU A 169 12.76 -2.62 -4.75
C LEU A 169 13.08 -4.02 -5.28
N GLN A 170 14.03 -4.17 -6.22
CA GLN A 170 14.49 -5.49 -6.67
C GLN A 170 15.10 -6.32 -5.54
N VAL A 171 15.87 -5.69 -4.65
CA VAL A 171 16.46 -6.39 -3.48
C VAL A 171 15.36 -6.77 -2.49
N GLU A 172 14.44 -5.85 -2.18
CA GLU A 172 13.29 -6.12 -1.32
C GLU A 172 12.41 -7.25 -1.88
N GLN A 173 12.16 -7.24 -3.19
CA GLN A 173 11.38 -8.26 -3.86
C GLN A 173 12.02 -9.65 -3.77
N LYS A 174 13.36 -9.75 -3.85
CA LYS A 174 14.06 -11.03 -3.66
C LYS A 174 13.90 -11.57 -2.23
N LEU A 175 13.74 -10.71 -1.24
CA LEU A 175 13.60 -11.09 0.16
C LEU A 175 12.16 -11.47 0.52
N PHE A 176 11.17 -10.74 -0.01
CA PHE A 176 9.79 -10.84 0.47
C PHE A 176 8.79 -11.34 -0.57
N ASN A 177 9.12 -11.28 -1.86
CA ASN A 177 8.29 -11.73 -2.97
C ASN A 177 6.83 -11.23 -2.89
N ASP A 178 6.64 -9.94 -2.63
CA ASP A 178 5.34 -9.33 -2.35
C ASP A 178 5.12 -7.96 -3.00
N ILE A 179 5.90 -7.61 -4.03
CA ILE A 179 5.81 -6.33 -4.75
C ILE A 179 5.49 -6.59 -6.23
N LEU A 180 4.45 -5.92 -6.72
CA LEU A 180 4.23 -5.67 -8.15
C LEU A 180 4.70 -4.27 -8.50
N GLN A 181 5.46 -4.16 -9.57
CA GLN A 181 5.98 -2.88 -10.04
C GLN A 181 5.80 -2.72 -11.55
N TRP A 182 5.32 -1.55 -11.97
CA TRP A 182 5.24 -1.15 -13.37
C TRP A 182 6.04 0.12 -13.65
N ASP A 183 6.49 0.30 -14.90
CA ASP A 183 7.31 1.44 -15.32
C ASP A 183 6.46 2.69 -15.68
N PHE A 184 5.64 3.15 -14.74
CA PHE A 184 5.00 4.47 -14.80
C PHE A 184 5.49 5.36 -13.66
N ALA A 185 5.29 6.67 -13.75
CA ALA A 185 5.63 7.59 -12.67
C ALA A 185 4.61 7.45 -11.52
N ASP A 186 5.08 6.99 -10.36
CA ASP A 186 4.26 6.79 -9.16
C ASP A 186 3.95 8.16 -8.53
N SER A 187 2.77 8.68 -8.86
CA SER A 187 2.28 9.98 -8.42
C SER A 187 0.83 9.88 -7.98
N PHE A 188 0.37 10.89 -7.22
CA PHE A 188 -1.02 10.97 -6.78
C PHE A 188 -2.02 10.90 -7.95
N PHE A 189 -1.74 11.59 -9.06
CA PHE A 189 -2.62 11.64 -10.23
C PHE A 189 -2.59 10.35 -11.08
N ASN A 190 -1.66 9.43 -10.79
CA ASN A 190 -1.54 8.12 -11.42
C ASN A 190 -2.02 6.97 -10.53
N LEU A 191 -2.65 7.24 -9.38
CA LEU A 191 -3.19 6.19 -8.51
C LEU A 191 -4.27 5.37 -9.23
N THR A 192 -5.08 6.00 -10.07
CA THR A 192 -6.07 5.30 -10.90
C THR A 192 -5.42 4.30 -11.85
N LEU A 193 -4.34 4.72 -12.52
CA LEU A 193 -3.56 3.85 -13.39
C LEU A 193 -2.95 2.68 -12.62
N LYS A 194 -2.37 2.95 -11.45
CA LYS A 194 -1.83 1.93 -10.53
C LYS A 194 -2.89 0.87 -10.21
N GLN A 195 -4.11 1.31 -9.91
CA GLN A 195 -5.21 0.42 -9.58
C GLN A 195 -5.64 -0.46 -10.76
N ILE A 196 -5.77 0.12 -11.96
CA ILE A 196 -6.19 -0.62 -13.15
C ILE A 196 -5.14 -1.64 -13.58
N LEU A 197 -3.85 -1.28 -13.53
CA LEU A 197 -2.75 -2.21 -13.82
C LEU A 197 -2.75 -3.40 -12.86
N PHE A 198 -3.03 -3.14 -11.58
CA PHE A 198 -3.22 -4.22 -10.61
C PHE A 198 -4.43 -5.11 -10.96
N LEU A 199 -5.57 -4.52 -11.30
CA LEU A 199 -6.78 -5.29 -11.64
C LEU A 199 -6.58 -6.14 -12.91
N GLU A 200 -5.88 -5.63 -13.93
CA GLU A 200 -5.45 -6.41 -15.10
C GLU A 200 -4.54 -7.58 -14.71
N TRP A 201 -3.64 -7.36 -13.76
CA TRP A 201 -2.78 -8.42 -13.25
C TRP A 201 -3.58 -9.47 -12.45
N MET A 202 -4.54 -9.03 -11.66
CA MET A 202 -5.39 -9.89 -10.83
C MET A 202 -6.28 -10.79 -11.67
N GLU A 203 -6.90 -10.28 -12.74
CA GLU A 203 -7.75 -11.06 -13.66
C GLU A 203 -7.06 -12.34 -14.16
N ARG A 204 -5.73 -12.29 -14.32
CA ARG A 204 -4.94 -13.42 -14.84
C ARG A 204 -4.33 -14.29 -13.76
N ASN A 205 -3.82 -13.69 -12.68
CA ASN A 205 -3.01 -14.41 -11.69
C ASN A 205 -3.79 -14.80 -10.42
N CYS A 206 -4.86 -14.07 -10.13
CA CYS A 206 -5.64 -14.19 -8.91
C CYS A 206 -7.16 -13.99 -9.15
N PRO A 207 -7.78 -14.63 -10.18
CA PRO A 207 -9.16 -14.33 -10.58
C PRO A 207 -10.21 -14.67 -9.53
N ASN A 208 -9.95 -15.67 -8.67
CA ASN A 208 -10.96 -16.22 -7.76
C ASN A 208 -10.76 -15.82 -6.29
N THR A 209 -9.91 -14.83 -5.97
CA THR A 209 -9.78 -14.38 -4.57
C THR A 209 -11.12 -13.85 -4.06
N ARG A 210 -11.50 -14.22 -2.83
CA ARG A 210 -12.87 -13.99 -2.35
C ARG A 210 -13.14 -12.52 -2.03
N PHE A 211 -12.25 -11.91 -1.27
CA PHE A 211 -12.34 -10.51 -0.88
C PHE A 211 -10.99 -9.82 -0.98
N GLN A 212 -11.04 -8.50 -1.09
CA GLN A 212 -9.87 -7.65 -1.17
C GLN A 212 -10.01 -6.49 -0.18
N LEU A 213 -8.91 -6.11 0.45
CA LEU A 213 -8.71 -4.77 0.98
C LEU A 213 -7.87 -4.01 -0.04
N ASN A 214 -8.40 -2.90 -0.55
CA ASN A 214 -7.57 -1.93 -1.24
C ASN A 214 -7.26 -0.80 -0.27
N GLY A 215 -5.99 -0.50 -0.02
CA GLY A 215 -5.61 0.50 0.98
C GLY A 215 -4.28 1.17 0.73
N ASP A 216 -4.06 2.29 1.44
CA ASP A 216 -2.82 3.05 1.42
C ASP A 216 -1.83 2.49 2.46
N ASP A 217 -0.53 2.76 2.30
CA ASP A 217 0.50 2.26 3.21
C ASP A 217 0.65 3.04 4.53
N ASP A 218 -0.24 4.00 4.80
CA ASP A 218 -0.32 4.77 6.05
C ASP A 218 -1.65 4.65 6.80
N VAL A 219 -2.41 3.57 6.54
CA VAL A 219 -3.58 3.23 7.36
C VAL A 219 -3.27 2.20 8.41
N PHE A 220 -3.94 2.31 9.55
CA PHE A 220 -4.12 1.19 10.46
C PHE A 220 -5.32 0.37 9.99
N ALA A 221 -5.13 -0.93 9.77
CA ALA A 221 -6.20 -1.83 9.37
C ALA A 221 -6.29 -3.02 10.36
N ASN A 222 -7.45 -3.24 10.97
CA ASN A 222 -7.66 -4.43 11.79
C ASN A 222 -8.15 -5.58 10.89
N THR A 223 -7.20 -6.31 10.30
CA THR A 223 -7.53 -7.41 9.38
C THR A 223 -8.22 -8.59 10.06
N ASP A 224 -8.13 -8.73 11.38
CA ASP A 224 -8.86 -9.78 12.11
C ASP A 224 -10.35 -9.46 12.11
N ASN A 225 -10.73 -8.21 12.43
CA ASN A 225 -12.11 -7.74 12.36
C ASN A 225 -12.65 -7.76 10.93
N MET A 226 -11.82 -7.46 9.92
CA MET A 226 -12.21 -7.57 8.52
C MET A 226 -12.58 -9.02 8.16
N VAL A 227 -11.77 -10.00 8.58
CA VAL A 227 -12.07 -11.41 8.35
C VAL A 227 -13.37 -11.81 9.04
N GLU A 228 -13.57 -11.40 10.29
CA GLU A 228 -14.80 -11.71 11.05
C GLU A 228 -16.04 -11.10 10.39
N TYR A 229 -15.97 -9.83 9.98
CA TYR A 229 -17.06 -9.16 9.26
C TYR A 229 -17.39 -9.86 7.94
N LEU A 230 -16.38 -10.12 7.10
CA LEU A 230 -16.58 -10.72 5.78
C LEU A 230 -17.07 -12.17 5.86
N HIS A 231 -16.56 -12.93 6.83
CA HIS A 231 -16.99 -14.31 7.05
C HIS A 231 -18.42 -14.39 7.59
N GLY A 232 -18.88 -13.35 8.30
CA GLY A 232 -20.24 -13.24 8.82
C GLY A 232 -21.29 -12.82 7.78
N LEU A 233 -20.89 -12.47 6.54
CA LEU A 233 -21.84 -12.10 5.48
C LEU A 233 -22.64 -13.33 5.03
N THR A 234 -23.95 -13.28 5.22
CA THR A 234 -24.86 -14.32 4.72
C THR A 234 -24.95 -14.24 3.20
N ASP A 235 -24.83 -15.38 2.52
CA ASP A 235 -24.98 -15.52 1.07
C ASP A 235 -23.99 -14.72 0.22
N ASN A 236 -22.88 -14.24 0.76
CA ASN A 236 -21.81 -13.64 -0.03
C ASN A 236 -20.46 -14.25 0.33
N ASP A 237 -20.00 -15.15 -0.52
CA ASP A 237 -18.71 -15.81 -0.41
C ASP A 237 -17.60 -15.10 -1.21
N GLY A 238 -17.88 -13.91 -1.75
CA GLY A 238 -17.02 -13.20 -2.70
C GLY A 238 -17.56 -13.22 -4.14
N GLY A 239 -18.56 -14.06 -4.44
CA GLY A 239 -19.20 -14.16 -5.75
C GLY A 239 -20.28 -13.10 -6.02
N LYS A 240 -20.63 -12.26 -5.05
CA LYS A 240 -21.64 -11.20 -5.21
C LYS A 240 -21.05 -9.82 -4.93
N HIS A 241 -21.75 -8.78 -5.37
CA HIS A 241 -21.33 -7.42 -5.13
C HIS A 241 -21.14 -7.12 -3.64
N LEU A 242 -19.95 -6.66 -3.31
CA LEU A 242 -19.60 -5.98 -2.06
C LEU A 242 -18.63 -4.86 -2.42
N PHE A 243 -18.90 -3.65 -1.95
CA PHE A 243 -17.96 -2.54 -1.97
C PHE A 243 -18.28 -1.60 -0.81
N ILE A 244 -17.48 -1.64 0.25
CA ILE A 244 -17.76 -0.90 1.48
C ILE A 244 -16.56 -0.06 1.93
N GLY A 245 -16.85 1.08 2.53
CA GLY A 245 -15.83 1.97 3.07
C GLY A 245 -16.43 3.23 3.70
N HIS A 246 -15.65 4.31 3.73
CA HIS A 246 -16.18 5.62 4.10
C HIS A 246 -16.90 6.23 2.88
N LEU A 247 -18.21 6.06 2.82
CA LEU A 247 -19.04 6.50 1.71
C LEU A 247 -19.13 8.03 1.64
N ILE A 248 -18.80 8.59 0.47
CA ILE A 248 -18.90 10.01 0.13
C ILE A 248 -19.95 10.16 -0.97
N GLN A 249 -20.89 11.09 -0.77
CA GLN A 249 -22.01 11.34 -1.67
C GLN A 249 -22.30 12.84 -1.76
N TYR A 250 -23.03 13.24 -2.82
CA TYR A 250 -23.48 14.61 -3.03
C TYR A 250 -22.34 15.64 -3.11
N VAL A 251 -21.19 15.20 -3.64
CA VAL A 251 -20.00 16.03 -3.88
C VAL A 251 -19.64 16.08 -5.36
N GLY A 252 -18.74 16.98 -5.72
CA GLY A 252 -18.21 17.12 -7.07
C GLY A 252 -16.73 17.47 -7.10
N PRO A 253 -16.18 17.67 -8.30
CA PRO A 253 -14.79 18.10 -8.49
C PRO A 253 -14.47 19.40 -7.74
N ILE A 254 -13.32 19.43 -7.05
CA ILE A 254 -12.78 20.69 -6.54
C ILE A 254 -12.18 21.46 -7.71
N ARG A 255 -12.63 22.70 -7.93
CA ARG A 255 -12.21 23.55 -9.05
C ARG A 255 -11.15 24.60 -8.69
N SER A 256 -10.63 24.60 -7.47
CA SER A 256 -9.52 25.46 -7.04
C SER A 256 -8.17 24.80 -7.39
N PRO A 257 -7.32 25.42 -8.24
CA PRO A 257 -6.03 24.85 -8.67
C PRO A 257 -5.03 24.55 -7.55
N GLU A 258 -5.17 25.20 -6.40
CA GLU A 258 -4.29 25.08 -5.24
C GLU A 258 -4.61 23.84 -4.40
N ASN A 259 -5.78 23.24 -4.61
CA ASN A 259 -6.20 22.06 -3.87
C ASN A 259 -5.55 20.78 -4.43
N LYS A 260 -5.07 19.91 -3.54
CA LYS A 260 -4.52 18.59 -3.91
C LYS A 260 -5.46 17.77 -4.80
N TYR A 261 -6.77 17.91 -4.60
CA TYR A 261 -7.82 17.18 -5.32
C TYR A 261 -8.43 18.00 -6.47
N PHE A 262 -7.69 18.99 -6.99
CA PHE A 262 -8.12 19.81 -8.12
C PHE A 262 -8.41 18.96 -9.35
N VAL A 263 -9.62 19.08 -9.89
CA VAL A 263 -10.03 18.46 -11.15
C VAL A 263 -10.75 19.52 -11.98
N PRO A 264 -10.14 20.01 -13.08
CA PRO A 264 -10.75 21.03 -13.92
C PRO A 264 -11.82 20.47 -14.86
N VAL A 265 -12.61 21.36 -15.47
CA VAL A 265 -13.69 20.99 -16.40
C VAL A 265 -13.17 20.22 -17.62
N GLN A 266 -11.95 20.50 -18.07
CA GLN A 266 -11.25 19.82 -19.14
C GLN A 266 -10.98 18.33 -18.83
N VAL A 267 -10.90 17.96 -17.55
CA VAL A 267 -10.71 16.58 -17.11
C VAL A 267 -12.06 15.91 -16.88
N HIS A 268 -12.98 16.59 -16.18
CA HIS A 268 -14.32 16.10 -15.86
C HIS A 268 -15.33 17.26 -15.91
N GLU A 269 -16.15 17.27 -16.95
CA GLU A 269 -17.09 18.36 -17.24
C GLU A 269 -18.21 18.48 -16.20
N SER A 270 -18.75 17.34 -15.76
CA SER A 270 -19.81 17.31 -14.75
C SER A 270 -19.36 17.95 -13.44
N ASN A 271 -20.29 18.64 -12.78
CA ASN A 271 -20.07 19.21 -11.44
C ASN A 271 -20.39 18.23 -10.31
N SER A 272 -20.67 16.97 -10.62
CA SER A 272 -20.95 15.93 -9.65
C SER A 272 -20.10 14.68 -9.90
N TYR A 273 -19.84 13.97 -8.81
CA TYR A 273 -19.32 12.61 -8.82
C TYR A 273 -20.40 11.60 -8.44
N PRO A 274 -20.35 10.36 -8.96
CA PRO A 274 -21.15 9.27 -8.42
C PRO A 274 -20.72 8.98 -6.97
N PRO A 275 -21.57 8.31 -6.16
CA PRO A 275 -21.16 7.79 -4.87
C PRO A 275 -19.87 6.97 -4.96
N TYR A 276 -18.96 7.18 -4.02
CA TYR A 276 -17.68 6.46 -3.93
C TYR A 276 -17.25 6.32 -2.47
N CYS A 277 -16.37 5.36 -2.16
CA CYS A 277 -15.71 5.32 -0.84
C CYS A 277 -14.41 6.10 -0.89
N GLY A 278 -14.17 7.01 0.05
CA GLY A 278 -12.95 7.81 0.09
C GLY A 278 -11.69 7.00 0.41
N GLY A 279 -10.53 7.61 0.13
CA GLY A 279 -9.20 6.99 0.19
C GLY A 279 -8.75 6.51 1.57
N GLY A 280 -7.51 6.06 1.71
CA GLY A 280 -7.08 5.27 2.87
C GLY A 280 -7.43 3.79 2.69
N GLY A 281 -8.69 3.45 2.40
CA GLY A 281 -9.02 2.11 1.91
C GLY A 281 -10.50 1.71 1.97
N PHE A 282 -10.81 0.63 1.26
CA PHE A 282 -12.14 0.03 1.14
C PHE A 282 -12.05 -1.49 0.96
N LEU A 283 -13.09 -2.20 1.38
CA LEU A 283 -13.24 -3.64 1.16
C LEU A 283 -14.14 -3.89 -0.05
N LEU A 284 -13.78 -4.88 -0.85
CA LEU A 284 -14.57 -5.31 -2.00
C LEU A 284 -14.50 -6.83 -2.18
N SER A 285 -15.51 -7.40 -2.83
CA SER A 285 -15.47 -8.81 -3.25
C SER A 285 -14.66 -8.99 -4.53
N GLY A 286 -14.19 -10.21 -4.77
CA GLY A 286 -13.54 -10.60 -6.04
C GLY A 286 -14.44 -10.35 -7.25
N TYR A 287 -15.75 -10.64 -7.12
CA TYR A 287 -16.74 -10.26 -8.14
C TYR A 287 -16.70 -8.76 -8.46
N THR A 288 -16.76 -7.90 -7.44
CA THR A 288 -16.74 -6.45 -7.67
C THR A 288 -15.43 -5.99 -8.30
N ALA A 289 -14.29 -6.56 -7.90
CA ALA A 289 -12.99 -6.25 -8.49
C ALA A 289 -12.96 -6.54 -10.00
N SER A 290 -13.48 -7.70 -10.42
CA SER A 290 -13.62 -8.06 -11.84
C SER A 290 -14.53 -7.09 -12.59
N VAL A 291 -15.69 -6.76 -12.02
CA VAL A 291 -16.63 -5.80 -12.65
C VAL A 291 -15.99 -4.43 -12.81
N ILE A 292 -15.25 -3.94 -11.81
CA ILE A 292 -14.53 -2.66 -11.91
C ILE A 292 -13.52 -2.72 -13.04
N TYR A 293 -12.74 -3.79 -13.15
CA TYR A 293 -11.78 -3.95 -14.24
C TYR A 293 -12.45 -3.90 -15.61
N ASP A 294 -13.53 -4.65 -15.80
CA ASP A 294 -14.27 -4.68 -17.06
C ASP A 294 -14.86 -3.33 -17.44
N MET A 295 -15.44 -2.61 -16.48
CA MET A 295 -15.95 -1.26 -16.73
C MET A 295 -14.81 -0.27 -17.03
N SER A 296 -13.66 -0.41 -16.37
CA SER A 296 -12.51 0.48 -16.54
C SER A 296 -12.01 0.52 -17.99
N LYS A 297 -12.13 -0.60 -18.73
CA LYS A 297 -11.73 -0.73 -20.15
C LYS A 297 -12.40 0.32 -21.04
N SER A 298 -13.57 0.83 -20.65
CA SER A 298 -14.37 1.78 -21.44
C SER A 298 -14.68 3.11 -20.73
N ILE A 299 -14.08 3.36 -19.56
CA ILE A 299 -14.22 4.63 -18.83
C ILE A 299 -12.90 5.38 -18.88
N THR A 300 -12.91 6.58 -19.45
CA THR A 300 -11.77 7.50 -19.48
C THR A 300 -11.20 7.73 -18.07
N LEU A 301 -9.87 7.61 -17.92
CA LEU A 301 -9.21 7.77 -16.62
C LEU A 301 -9.54 9.13 -15.98
N LEU A 302 -9.74 9.10 -14.67
CA LEU A 302 -9.86 10.26 -13.80
C LEU A 302 -8.67 10.23 -12.82
N PRO A 303 -8.05 11.38 -12.44
CA PRO A 303 -6.88 11.36 -11.59
C PRO A 303 -7.15 11.08 -10.11
N ILE A 304 -8.43 10.95 -9.72
CA ILE A 304 -8.84 10.60 -8.36
C ILE A 304 -9.31 9.15 -8.39
N ASP A 305 -8.50 8.24 -7.84
CA ASP A 305 -8.68 6.79 -7.93
C ASP A 305 -9.97 6.31 -7.28
N ASP A 306 -10.27 6.82 -6.10
CA ASP A 306 -11.49 6.47 -5.35
C ASP A 306 -12.76 6.84 -6.13
N VAL A 307 -12.78 8.04 -6.72
CA VAL A 307 -13.89 8.49 -7.57
C VAL A 307 -13.98 7.63 -8.83
N TYR A 308 -12.84 7.26 -9.42
CA TYR A 308 -12.83 6.39 -10.59
C TYR A 308 -13.41 5.00 -10.29
N MET A 309 -13.18 4.43 -9.09
CA MET A 309 -13.86 3.20 -8.66
C MET A 309 -15.39 3.41 -8.61
N GLY A 310 -15.84 4.53 -8.04
CA GLY A 310 -17.27 4.90 -8.02
C GLY A 310 -17.87 5.05 -9.42
N MET A 311 -17.12 5.61 -10.39
CA MET A 311 -17.54 5.68 -11.79
C MET A 311 -17.70 4.29 -12.42
N CYS A 312 -16.79 3.36 -12.13
CA CYS A 312 -16.88 1.98 -12.61
C CYS A 312 -18.10 1.27 -12.03
N LEU A 313 -18.36 1.41 -10.73
CA LEU A 313 -19.55 0.86 -10.07
C LEU A 313 -20.83 1.43 -10.68
N ALA A 314 -20.91 2.75 -10.83
CA ALA A 314 -22.08 3.41 -11.39
C ALA A 314 -22.38 2.95 -12.82
N LYS A 315 -21.33 2.76 -13.65
CA LYS A 315 -21.50 2.21 -15.01
C LYS A 315 -22.04 0.78 -15.01
N ALA A 316 -21.66 -0.03 -14.03
CA ALA A 316 -22.17 -1.38 -13.85
C ALA A 316 -23.57 -1.44 -13.20
N GLY A 317 -24.16 -0.30 -12.83
CA GLY A 317 -25.42 -0.26 -12.05
C GLY A 317 -25.26 -0.71 -10.60
N LEU A 318 -24.02 -0.73 -10.09
CA LEU A 318 -23.67 -1.09 -8.71
C LEU A 318 -23.44 0.16 -7.85
N LYS A 319 -23.46 0.01 -6.53
CA LYS A 319 -23.33 1.14 -5.59
C LYS A 319 -22.41 0.78 -4.43
N PRO A 320 -21.49 1.67 -4.04
CA PRO A 320 -20.75 1.50 -2.80
C PRO A 320 -21.65 1.75 -1.59
N GLU A 321 -21.32 1.09 -0.47
CA GLU A 321 -22.02 1.21 0.79
C GLU A 321 -21.12 1.72 1.91
N SER A 322 -21.73 2.32 2.93
CA SER A 322 -21.01 2.86 4.08
C SER A 322 -20.78 1.77 5.11
N HIS A 323 -19.56 1.69 5.65
CA HIS A 323 -19.27 0.84 6.80
C HIS A 323 -18.72 1.67 7.96
N MET A 324 -19.40 1.63 9.11
CA MET A 324 -19.07 2.48 10.25
C MET A 324 -17.65 2.25 10.81
N GLY A 325 -17.08 1.07 10.62
CA GLY A 325 -15.71 0.73 11.02
C GLY A 325 -14.61 1.28 10.11
N VAL A 326 -14.93 1.92 8.98
CA VAL A 326 -13.95 2.50 8.05
C VAL A 326 -13.89 4.02 8.24
N LYS A 327 -12.74 4.52 8.71
CA LYS A 327 -12.56 5.89 9.23
C LYS A 327 -11.42 6.60 8.50
N THR A 328 -11.69 7.02 7.27
CA THR A 328 -10.67 7.62 6.39
C THR A 328 -10.39 9.10 6.66
N ALA A 329 -11.23 9.74 7.48
CA ALA A 329 -11.02 11.10 7.98
C ALA A 329 -10.47 11.14 9.42
N GLY A 330 -9.88 10.04 9.88
CA GLY A 330 -9.49 9.86 11.27
C GLY A 330 -10.65 9.41 12.16
N LEU A 331 -10.30 9.12 13.41
CA LEU A 331 -11.27 8.76 14.44
C LEU A 331 -11.75 10.01 15.16
N TYR A 332 -13.07 10.16 15.32
CA TYR A 332 -13.62 11.19 16.19
C TYR A 332 -13.52 10.75 17.64
N ILE A 333 -12.78 11.51 18.44
CA ILE A 333 -12.62 11.27 19.88
C ILE A 333 -13.33 12.42 20.60
N PRO A 334 -14.40 12.14 21.36
CA PRO A 334 -15.34 13.18 21.80
C PRO A 334 -14.78 14.18 22.82
N SER A 335 -13.58 13.96 23.34
CA SER A 335 -12.94 14.87 24.28
C SER A 335 -11.44 14.94 24.03
N SER A 336 -10.91 16.16 23.96
CA SER A 336 -9.48 16.44 23.86
C SER A 336 -8.70 16.10 25.14
N LYS A 337 -9.39 15.72 26.23
CA LYS A 337 -8.79 15.27 27.49
C LYS A 337 -8.46 13.77 27.47
N LEU A 338 -9.01 13.02 26.51
CA LEU A 338 -8.76 11.59 26.35
C LEU A 338 -7.49 11.38 25.53
N ASP A 339 -6.77 10.29 25.79
CA ASP A 339 -5.64 9.90 24.96
C ASP A 339 -6.15 9.47 23.58
N GLY A 340 -5.79 10.24 22.56
CA GLY A 340 -6.17 9.95 21.19
C GLY A 340 -5.63 8.64 20.64
N TYR A 341 -4.65 8.04 21.31
CA TYR A 341 -4.02 6.76 20.98
C TYR A 341 -4.36 5.67 22.01
N ASP A 342 -5.44 5.81 22.78
CA ASP A 342 -5.99 4.71 23.57
C ASP A 342 -6.38 3.56 22.62
N PRO A 343 -5.78 2.37 22.74
CA PRO A 343 -6.06 1.23 21.87
C PRO A 343 -7.53 0.78 21.88
N CYS A 344 -8.30 1.07 22.93
CA CYS A 344 -9.71 0.70 23.00
C CYS A 344 -10.57 1.40 21.93
N PHE A 345 -10.16 2.59 21.49
CA PHE A 345 -10.82 3.28 20.38
C PHE A 345 -10.57 2.63 19.01
N TYR A 346 -9.50 1.86 18.88
CA TYR A 346 -9.06 1.23 17.63
C TYR A 346 -9.33 -0.28 17.60
N LYS A 347 -9.83 -0.87 18.69
CA LYS A 347 -10.04 -2.31 18.79
C LYS A 347 -11.12 -2.82 17.83
N GLU A 348 -12.23 -2.08 17.71
CA GLU A 348 -13.42 -2.50 16.95
C GLU A 348 -13.48 -1.92 15.52
N VAL A 349 -12.61 -0.99 15.17
CA VAL A 349 -12.59 -0.40 13.81
C VAL A 349 -12.03 -1.38 12.79
N LEU A 350 -12.42 -1.24 11.53
CA LEU A 350 -11.81 -1.96 10.42
C LEU A 350 -10.57 -1.23 9.93
N LEU A 351 -10.66 0.09 9.70
CA LEU A 351 -9.59 0.87 9.09
C LEU A 351 -9.63 2.31 9.60
N VAL A 352 -8.46 2.88 9.89
CA VAL A 352 -8.31 4.30 10.26
C VAL A 352 -7.14 4.93 9.51
N HIS A 353 -7.39 6.06 8.88
CA HIS A 353 -6.35 6.93 8.32
C HIS A 353 -6.05 8.08 9.31
N ARG A 354 -4.81 8.42 9.67
CA ARG A 354 -3.51 7.88 9.25
C ARG A 354 -2.64 7.51 10.44
N PHE A 355 -1.68 6.62 10.21
CA PHE A 355 -0.67 6.23 11.19
C PHE A 355 0.74 6.35 10.61
N LEU A 356 1.67 6.86 11.43
CA LEU A 356 3.11 6.74 11.15
C LEU A 356 3.59 5.31 11.45
N PRO A 357 4.69 4.84 10.84
CA PRO A 357 5.17 3.45 11.00
C PRO A 357 5.29 3.02 12.47
N MET A 358 5.95 3.82 13.31
CA MET A 358 6.10 3.48 14.74
C MET A 358 4.77 3.46 15.49
N GLN A 359 3.87 4.39 15.20
CA GLN A 359 2.54 4.43 15.82
C GLN A 359 1.72 3.20 15.43
N MET A 360 1.79 2.80 14.16
CA MET A 360 1.13 1.62 13.63
C MET A 360 1.63 0.35 14.30
N PHE A 361 2.95 0.22 14.43
CA PHE A 361 3.57 -0.91 15.12
C PHE A 361 3.09 -0.99 16.57
N LEU A 362 3.17 0.10 17.33
CA LEU A 362 2.74 0.11 18.73
C LEU A 362 1.24 -0.16 18.87
N MET A 363 0.40 0.51 18.08
CA MET A 363 -1.05 0.35 18.12
C MET A 363 -1.47 -1.10 17.84
N TRP A 364 -0.88 -1.71 16.80
CA TRP A 364 -1.15 -3.11 16.45
C TRP A 364 -0.86 -4.07 17.62
N HIS A 365 0.27 -3.90 18.31
CA HIS A 365 0.60 -4.76 19.44
C HIS A 365 -0.25 -4.46 20.68
N ARG A 366 -0.66 -3.21 20.88
CA ARG A 366 -1.53 -2.83 21.99
C ARG A 366 -2.94 -3.41 21.85
N ILE A 367 -3.56 -3.31 20.67
CA ILE A 367 -4.92 -3.85 20.46
C ILE A 367 -4.97 -5.38 20.52
N GLN A 368 -3.85 -6.04 20.22
CA GLN A 368 -3.70 -7.49 20.26
C GLN A 368 -3.30 -8.02 21.64
N ASN A 369 -3.04 -7.14 22.62
CA ASN A 369 -2.71 -7.57 23.98
C ASN A 369 -3.95 -8.21 24.64
N PRO A 370 -3.90 -9.51 25.04
CA PRO A 370 -5.01 -10.17 25.73
C PRO A 370 -5.38 -9.50 27.07
N GLU A 371 -4.44 -8.79 27.70
CA GLU A 371 -4.65 -8.04 28.94
C GLU A 371 -5.28 -6.65 28.72
N LEU A 372 -5.55 -6.26 27.46
CA LEU A 372 -6.19 -4.98 27.17
C LEU A 372 -7.65 -5.00 27.65
N ASP A 373 -7.90 -4.32 28.77
CA ASP A 373 -9.24 -4.09 29.30
C ASP A 373 -9.83 -2.77 28.77
N CYS A 374 -10.91 -2.88 27.99
CA CYS A 374 -11.64 -1.74 27.46
C CYS A 374 -12.95 -1.44 28.21
N SER A 375 -13.23 -2.12 29.32
CA SER A 375 -14.45 -1.95 30.11
C SER A 375 -14.64 -0.55 30.69
N SER A 376 -13.54 0.20 30.86
CA SER A 376 -13.52 1.55 31.40
C SER A 376 -13.64 2.64 30.33
N SER A 377 -13.09 2.44 29.13
CA SER A 377 -13.11 3.42 28.03
C SER A 377 -14.52 3.65 27.47
N PHE A 378 -15.43 2.68 27.58
CA PHE A 378 -16.85 2.83 27.23
C PHE A 378 -17.70 3.56 28.29
N LYS A 379 -17.15 3.89 29.48
CA LYS A 379 -17.85 4.66 30.51
C LYS A 379 -17.68 6.18 30.36
N VAL A 380 -16.86 6.62 29.40
CA VAL A 380 -16.51 8.04 29.17
C VAL A 380 -17.01 8.55 27.81
N LEU A 381 -17.57 7.65 26.99
CA LEU A 381 -18.39 7.95 25.80
C LEU A 381 -19.86 8.06 26.22
#